data_AF-A0A2G5VMZ7-F1
#
_entry.id   AF-A0A2G5VMZ7-F1
#
_cell.length_a   1.000
_cell.length_b   1.000
_cell.length_c   1.000
_cell.angle_alpha   90.00
_cell.angle_beta   90.00
_cell.angle_gamma   90.00
#
_symmetry.space_group_name_H-M   'P 1'
#
loop_
_entity.id
_entity.type
_entity.pdbx_description
1 polymer ?
#
loop_
_entity_poly.entity_id
_entity_poly.type
_entity_poly.pdbx_seq_one_letter_code
_entity_poly.pdbx_strand_id
1 'polypeptide(L)'
;MILSFFVLTILKKITDEVQGVCTGGVHEFWKIHAAKEFQRYFGAAETTIINQDEFYKTEEVVEKIYHPAAVTLTEQEYYWSFDEKEAINIDQFKERILQESKVFKNVIIDGNMITEMDEIVELCDQIVVLTLDFKTCRRRREARMDYVLPDTPGYFENVAFPAYLRHLENARKRSRTDPKITFIDVSEPRFENKCESIQDFRGQILNDHIKLTDLRIEVGLVDQLVRHPSCGAM
;
A
#
# COMPACT_ATOMS: atom_id res chain seq x y z
N MET A 1 -12.36 -12.69 2.01
CA MET A 1 -10.97 -12.23 1.86
C MET A 1 -10.53 -12.53 0.43
N ILE A 2 -10.58 -11.50 -0.42
CA ILE A 2 -10.26 -11.59 -1.85
C ILE A 2 -9.12 -10.62 -2.11
N LEU A 3 -7.89 -11.07 -1.88
CA LEU A 3 -6.71 -10.20 -1.98
C LEU A 3 -6.21 -10.03 -3.41
N SER A 4 -6.50 -8.89 -4.03
CA SER A 4 -5.98 -8.50 -5.34
C SER A 4 -4.64 -7.76 -5.32
N PHE A 5 -4.12 -7.43 -6.52
CA PHE A 5 -2.73 -7.15 -6.87
C PHE A 5 -2.04 -5.99 -6.11
N PHE A 6 -0.75 -5.73 -6.35
CA PHE A 6 0.07 -4.96 -5.42
C PHE A 6 -0.01 -3.43 -5.59
N VAL A 7 -0.52 -2.73 -4.56
CA VAL A 7 -0.33 -1.33 -4.15
C VAL A 7 -0.28 -1.37 -2.60
N LEU A 8 0.52 -0.54 -1.92
CA LEU A 8 0.61 -0.49 -0.44
C LEU A 8 0.48 0.97 0.04
N THR A 9 -0.72 1.50 0.04
CA THR A 9 -0.90 2.93 0.32
C THR A 9 -0.85 3.24 1.82
N ILE A 10 0.29 3.69 2.36
CA ILE A 10 0.40 4.05 3.78
C ILE A 10 1.22 5.35 4.01
N LEU A 11 0.63 6.39 4.60
CA LEU A 11 0.70 6.80 6.03
C LEU A 11 -0.02 8.13 6.26
N LYS A 12 -0.78 8.22 7.35
CA LYS A 12 -1.05 9.47 8.07
C LYS A 12 0.01 9.62 9.18
N LYS A 13 0.68 10.78 9.33
CA LYS A 13 1.75 11.00 10.33
C LYS A 13 1.48 12.23 11.19
N ILE A 14 1.55 12.08 12.52
CA ILE A 14 1.82 13.19 13.46
C ILE A 14 2.88 12.71 14.47
N THR A 15 4.08 13.32 14.42
CA THR A 15 5.18 13.54 15.42
C THR A 15 5.97 12.45 16.19
N ASP A 16 7.28 12.76 16.29
CA ASP A 16 8.39 12.48 17.24
C ASP A 16 9.18 11.15 17.35
N GLU A 17 10.52 11.35 17.34
CA GLU A 17 11.73 10.56 17.67
C GLU A 17 11.86 9.05 17.36
N VAL A 18 13.06 8.65 16.92
CA VAL A 18 13.39 7.29 16.46
C VAL A 18 14.71 6.81 17.07
N GLN A 19 14.66 5.69 17.77
CA GLN A 19 15.78 4.76 17.97
C GLN A 19 15.31 3.35 17.58
N GLY A 20 16.11 2.63 16.78
CA GLY A 20 15.69 1.42 16.07
C GLY A 20 16.01 0.11 16.79
N VAL A 21 15.17 -0.90 16.55
CA VAL A 21 15.45 -2.33 16.79
C VAL A 21 14.82 -3.15 15.65
N CYS A 22 15.59 -4.08 15.07
CA CYS A 22 15.16 -5.00 14.01
C CYS A 22 15.02 -6.41 14.62
N THR A 23 13.88 -7.09 14.45
CA THR A 23 13.77 -8.54 14.75
C THR A 23 13.21 -9.28 13.55
N GLY A 24 13.97 -10.27 13.08
CA GLY A 24 13.81 -10.87 11.76
C GLY A 24 12.68 -11.90 11.61
N GLY A 25 12.34 -12.15 10.34
CA GLY A 25 11.67 -13.34 9.85
C GLY A 25 10.34 -13.06 9.13
N VAL A 26 10.27 -13.41 7.84
CA VAL A 26 9.25 -14.25 7.17
C VAL A 26 9.30 -14.05 5.64
N HIS A 27 8.97 -15.10 4.88
CA HIS A 27 8.84 -15.12 3.42
C HIS A 27 7.34 -15.03 3.07
N GLU A 28 7.00 -14.34 1.97
CA GLU A 28 5.75 -14.42 1.16
C GLU A 28 4.79 -13.20 1.09
N PHE A 29 4.79 -12.22 2.00
CA PHE A 29 3.83 -11.10 1.88
C PHE A 29 4.43 -9.74 2.26
N TRP A 30 5.06 -9.06 1.30
CA TRP A 30 5.65 -7.73 1.53
C TRP A 30 4.66 -6.68 2.04
N LYS A 31 3.35 -6.76 1.71
CA LYS A 31 2.34 -5.79 2.17
C LYS A 31 2.03 -5.88 3.68
N ILE A 32 1.44 -7.00 4.10
CA ILE A 32 1.11 -7.28 5.51
C ILE A 32 2.38 -7.24 6.38
N HIS A 33 3.52 -7.71 5.84
CA HIS A 33 4.78 -7.65 6.56
C HIS A 33 5.29 -6.21 6.69
N ALA A 34 5.28 -5.40 5.62
CA ALA A 34 5.67 -3.99 5.72
C ALA A 34 4.75 -3.22 6.68
N ALA A 35 3.42 -3.39 6.59
CA ALA A 35 2.48 -2.75 7.49
C ALA A 35 2.77 -3.08 8.97
N LYS A 36 3.05 -4.35 9.27
CA LYS A 36 3.43 -4.81 10.63
C LYS A 36 4.78 -4.26 11.07
N GLU A 37 5.75 -4.17 10.17
CA GLU A 37 7.06 -3.57 10.47
C GLU A 37 6.93 -2.07 10.76
N PHE A 38 6.12 -1.33 9.99
CA PHE A 38 5.81 0.06 10.30
C PHE A 38 5.04 0.20 11.61
N GLN A 39 4.07 -0.67 11.90
CA GLN A 39 3.38 -0.66 13.18
C GLN A 39 4.34 -0.89 14.36
N ARG A 40 5.27 -1.85 14.25
CA ARG A 40 6.31 -2.07 15.25
C ARG A 40 7.18 -0.83 15.44
N TYR A 41 7.53 -0.18 14.33
CA TYR A 41 8.36 1.00 14.32
C TYR A 41 7.69 2.25 14.93
N PHE A 42 6.45 2.53 14.55
CA PHE A 42 5.67 3.66 15.08
C PHE A 42 5.07 3.39 16.47
N GLY A 43 5.29 2.19 17.01
CA GLY A 43 4.69 1.75 18.27
C GLY A 43 3.31 1.13 18.04
N ALA A 44 3.18 -0.15 18.36
CA ALA A 44 1.95 -0.92 18.17
C ALA A 44 0.76 -0.39 19.01
N ALA A 45 1.04 0.30 20.13
CA ALA A 45 0.00 0.92 20.95
C ALA A 45 -0.58 2.20 20.33
N GLU A 46 0.18 2.88 19.46
CA GLU A 46 -0.21 4.16 18.84
C GLU A 46 -0.63 3.99 17.37
N THR A 47 -0.51 2.78 16.83
CA THR A 47 -0.65 2.50 15.41
C THR A 47 -1.61 1.35 15.14
N THR A 48 -2.58 1.59 14.26
CA THR A 48 -3.53 0.58 13.79
C THR A 48 -3.34 0.30 12.31
N ILE A 49 -3.70 -0.91 11.87
CA ILE A 49 -3.65 -1.34 10.48
C ILE A 49 -5.09 -1.67 10.05
N ILE A 50 -5.53 -1.08 8.95
CA ILE A 50 -6.82 -1.35 8.31
C ILE A 50 -6.55 -2.01 6.98
N ASN A 51 -7.08 -3.21 6.76
CA ASN A 51 -6.97 -3.89 5.47
C ASN A 51 -8.21 -3.62 4.60
N GLN A 52 -8.01 -3.11 3.38
CA GLN A 52 -9.04 -2.89 2.37
C GLN A 52 -9.85 -4.17 2.08
N ASP A 53 -9.26 -5.36 2.19
CA ASP A 53 -9.97 -6.60 1.86
C ASP A 53 -11.06 -6.97 2.87
N GLU A 54 -11.08 -6.34 4.04
CA GLU A 54 -12.17 -6.46 5.02
C GLU A 54 -13.47 -5.84 4.47
N PHE A 55 -13.37 -5.02 3.43
CA PHE A 55 -14.49 -4.22 2.90
C PHE A 55 -15.00 -4.72 1.55
N TYR A 56 -14.56 -5.87 1.06
CA TYR A 56 -15.14 -6.46 -0.15
C TYR A 56 -16.64 -6.72 0.03
N LYS A 57 -17.40 -6.39 -1.01
CA LYS A 57 -18.76 -6.86 -1.20
C LYS A 57 -18.75 -8.36 -1.44
N THR A 58 -19.88 -9.00 -1.16
CA THR A 58 -20.04 -10.43 -1.38
C THR A 58 -20.26 -10.73 -2.87
N GLU A 59 -20.09 -11.99 -3.26
CA GLU A 59 -20.19 -12.44 -4.65
C GLU A 59 -21.57 -12.21 -5.29
N GLU A 60 -22.62 -12.10 -4.48
CA GLU A 60 -23.98 -11.81 -4.92
C GLU A 60 -24.17 -10.36 -5.35
N VAL A 61 -23.31 -9.45 -4.85
CA VAL A 61 -23.39 -8.01 -5.06
C VAL A 61 -22.35 -7.53 -6.07
N VAL A 62 -21.20 -8.18 -6.13
CA VAL A 62 -20.12 -7.80 -7.05
C VAL A 62 -20.54 -8.00 -8.50
N GLU A 63 -20.18 -7.04 -9.35
CA GLU A 63 -20.50 -7.07 -10.77
C GLU A 63 -19.81 -8.25 -11.49
N LYS A 64 -20.40 -8.64 -12.63
CA LYS A 64 -19.93 -9.76 -13.44
C LYS A 64 -19.32 -9.25 -14.73
N ILE A 65 -18.18 -9.81 -15.08
CA ILE A 65 -17.46 -9.55 -16.32
C ILE A 65 -17.75 -10.68 -17.31
N TYR A 66 -18.51 -10.37 -18.35
CA TYR A 66 -18.81 -11.30 -19.45
C TYR A 66 -17.70 -11.23 -20.50
N HIS A 67 -16.60 -11.95 -20.26
CA HIS A 67 -15.48 -12.05 -21.19
C HIS A 67 -15.66 -13.26 -22.12
N PRO A 68 -15.32 -13.20 -23.43
CA PRO A 68 -15.44 -14.35 -24.33
C PRO A 68 -14.71 -15.61 -23.84
N ALA A 69 -13.57 -15.43 -23.15
CA ALA A 69 -12.84 -16.54 -22.55
C ALA A 69 -13.63 -17.23 -21.42
N ALA A 70 -14.43 -16.49 -20.65
CA ALA A 70 -15.21 -17.05 -19.55
C ALA A 70 -16.22 -18.08 -20.06
N VAL A 71 -16.88 -17.80 -21.18
CA VAL A 71 -17.81 -18.73 -21.86
C VAL A 71 -17.17 -20.10 -22.12
N THR A 72 -15.87 -20.12 -22.42
CA THR A 72 -15.14 -21.36 -22.74
C THR A 72 -14.39 -21.98 -21.57
N LEU A 73 -14.04 -21.17 -20.57
CA LEU A 73 -13.11 -21.56 -19.50
C LEU A 73 -13.80 -21.78 -18.15
N THR A 74 -15.05 -21.35 -18.01
CA THR A 74 -15.75 -21.34 -16.72
C THR A 74 -17.20 -21.79 -16.88
N GLU A 75 -17.74 -22.51 -15.89
CA GLU A 75 -19.11 -23.09 -15.93
C GLU A 75 -20.24 -22.05 -15.92
N GLN A 76 -19.92 -20.86 -15.43
CA GLN A 76 -20.81 -19.75 -15.13
C GLN A 76 -20.82 -18.74 -16.28
N GLU A 77 -19.87 -18.85 -17.21
CA GLU A 77 -19.72 -17.99 -18.40
C GLU A 77 -19.38 -16.51 -18.09
N TYR A 78 -18.98 -16.21 -16.85
CA TYR A 78 -18.51 -14.89 -16.42
C TYR A 78 -17.40 -14.99 -15.37
N TYR A 79 -16.69 -13.87 -15.17
CA TYR A 79 -15.79 -13.65 -14.04
C TYR A 79 -16.40 -12.66 -13.05
N TRP A 80 -16.03 -12.72 -11.77
CA TRP A 80 -16.41 -11.69 -10.80
C TRP A 80 -15.48 -10.49 -10.88
N SER A 81 -16.02 -9.29 -10.74
CA SER A 81 -15.27 -8.03 -10.86
C SER A 81 -14.56 -7.61 -9.57
N PHE A 82 -13.90 -8.53 -8.86
CA PHE A 82 -13.26 -8.23 -7.57
C PHE A 82 -12.02 -7.34 -7.69
N ASP A 83 -11.40 -7.26 -8.87
CA ASP A 83 -10.27 -6.37 -9.14
C ASP A 83 -10.72 -4.95 -9.53
N GLU A 84 -11.94 -4.53 -9.19
CA GLU A 84 -12.40 -3.15 -9.40
C GLU A 84 -12.81 -2.50 -8.07
N LYS A 85 -12.71 -1.16 -7.97
CA LYS A 85 -13.08 -0.43 -6.75
C LYS A 85 -14.56 -0.58 -6.39
N GLU A 86 -15.41 -0.83 -7.39
CA GLU A 86 -16.83 -1.06 -7.24
C GLU A 86 -17.13 -2.31 -6.40
N ALA A 87 -16.17 -3.24 -6.28
CA ALA A 87 -16.26 -4.38 -5.39
C ALA A 87 -16.01 -4.04 -3.91
N ILE A 88 -15.64 -2.80 -3.58
CA ILE A 88 -15.36 -2.34 -2.21
C ILE A 88 -16.55 -1.55 -1.65
N ASN A 89 -16.86 -1.77 -0.38
CA ASN A 89 -17.76 -0.92 0.40
C ASN A 89 -17.01 0.36 0.85
N ILE A 90 -16.81 1.29 -0.10
CA ILE A 90 -15.98 2.49 0.10
C ILE A 90 -16.45 3.32 1.30
N ASP A 91 -17.76 3.47 1.50
CA ASP A 91 -18.31 4.23 2.64
C ASP A 91 -17.94 3.60 3.99
N GLN A 92 -18.05 2.27 4.12
CA GLN A 92 -17.67 1.57 5.34
C GLN A 92 -16.16 1.64 5.59
N PHE A 93 -15.38 1.55 4.51
CA PHE A 93 -13.93 1.64 4.58
C PHE A 93 -13.48 3.04 5.05
N LYS A 94 -14.05 4.08 4.45
CA LYS A 94 -13.84 5.48 4.82
C LYS A 94 -14.22 5.73 6.27
N GLU A 95 -15.39 5.26 6.70
CA GLU A 95 -15.86 5.42 8.08
C GLU A 95 -14.89 4.75 9.06
N ARG A 96 -14.40 3.53 8.75
CA ARG A 96 -13.40 2.86 9.60
C ARG A 96 -12.13 3.70 9.72
N ILE A 97 -11.58 4.20 8.62
CA ILE A 97 -10.38 5.05 8.63
C ILE A 97 -10.59 6.29 9.50
N LEU A 98 -11.73 6.96 9.35
CA LEU A 98 -12.05 8.16 10.12
C LEU A 98 -12.18 7.87 11.62
N GLN A 99 -12.82 6.77 12.01
CA GLN A 99 -12.97 6.40 13.43
C GLN A 99 -11.62 6.01 14.05
N GLU A 100 -10.86 5.17 13.37
CA GLU A 100 -9.53 4.74 13.83
C GLU A 100 -8.57 5.94 13.94
N SER A 101 -8.68 6.93 13.06
CA SER A 101 -7.85 8.14 13.09
C SER A 101 -8.12 9.10 14.26
N LYS A 102 -9.22 8.89 15.02
CA LYS A 102 -9.52 9.62 16.26
C LYS A 102 -8.89 8.96 17.48
N VAL A 103 -8.57 7.66 17.39
CA VAL A 103 -8.07 6.84 18.49
C VAL A 103 -6.57 6.66 18.39
N PHE A 104 -6.09 6.36 17.18
CA PHE A 104 -4.69 6.07 16.92
C PHE A 104 -4.00 7.28 16.30
N LYS A 105 -2.75 7.47 16.72
CA LYS A 105 -1.86 8.50 16.18
C LYS A 105 -1.49 8.20 14.73
N ASN A 106 -1.30 6.92 14.41
CA ASN A 106 -0.98 6.44 13.07
C ASN A 106 -2.02 5.44 12.59
N VAL A 107 -2.53 5.64 11.38
CA VAL A 107 -3.41 4.70 10.69
C VAL A 107 -2.72 4.23 9.43
N ILE A 108 -2.50 2.92 9.36
CA ILE A 108 -1.90 2.24 8.23
C ILE A 108 -2.99 1.61 7.38
N ILE A 109 -3.03 1.90 6.08
CA ILE A 109 -4.01 1.32 5.16
C ILE A 109 -3.30 0.32 4.24
N ASP A 110 -3.65 -0.95 4.32
CA ASP A 110 -3.16 -1.96 3.37
C ASP A 110 -4.23 -2.24 2.31
N GLY A 111 -3.93 -2.06 1.03
CA GLY A 111 -4.92 -2.20 -0.04
C GLY A 111 -4.37 -2.04 -1.45
N ASN A 112 -4.97 -2.75 -2.40
CA ASN A 112 -4.56 -2.78 -3.80
C ASN A 112 -5.16 -1.70 -4.71
N MET A 113 -6.26 -1.08 -4.31
CA MET A 113 -7.04 -0.17 -5.17
C MET A 113 -7.21 1.21 -4.55
N ILE A 114 -6.39 1.55 -3.55
CA ILE A 114 -6.54 2.80 -2.79
C ILE A 114 -6.47 4.04 -3.70
N THR A 115 -5.61 4.04 -4.72
CA THR A 115 -5.46 5.17 -5.66
C THR A 115 -6.66 5.38 -6.60
N GLU A 116 -7.58 4.42 -6.65
CA GLU A 116 -8.79 4.49 -7.48
C GLU A 116 -9.98 5.14 -6.74
N MET A 117 -9.85 5.34 -5.42
CA MET A 117 -10.88 5.87 -4.54
C MET A 117 -10.47 7.26 -4.04
N ASP A 118 -10.94 8.31 -4.70
CA ASP A 118 -10.59 9.70 -4.38
C ASP A 118 -10.84 10.04 -2.91
N GLU A 119 -11.96 9.56 -2.36
CA GLU A 119 -12.40 9.80 -0.99
C GLU A 119 -11.48 9.16 0.05
N ILE A 120 -10.72 8.12 -0.34
CA ILE A 120 -9.72 7.48 0.50
C ILE A 120 -8.36 8.15 0.29
N VAL A 121 -8.00 8.46 -0.97
CA VAL A 121 -6.77 9.18 -1.31
C VAL A 121 -6.70 10.51 -0.54
N GLU A 122 -7.79 11.27 -0.49
CA GLU A 122 -7.87 12.55 0.23
C GLU A 122 -7.57 12.43 1.74
N LEU A 123 -7.78 11.25 2.34
CA LEU A 123 -7.50 10.99 3.75
C LEU A 123 -6.03 10.59 4.02
N CYS A 124 -5.26 10.28 2.96
CA CYS A 124 -3.88 9.87 3.10
C CYS A 124 -2.92 11.06 3.02
N ASP A 125 -1.99 11.15 3.98
CA ASP A 125 -0.86 12.09 3.90
C ASP A 125 0.23 11.57 2.96
N GLN A 126 0.40 10.25 2.88
CA GLN A 126 1.36 9.56 2.01
C GLN A 126 0.75 8.28 1.44
N ILE A 127 1.17 7.95 0.21
CA ILE A 127 0.77 6.78 -0.56
C ILE A 127 2.01 6.14 -1.18
N VAL A 128 2.19 4.84 -0.95
CA VAL A 128 3.32 4.07 -1.50
C VAL A 128 2.80 2.98 -2.45
N VAL A 129 3.19 3.05 -3.71
CA VAL A 129 2.75 2.08 -4.71
C VAL A 129 3.87 1.07 -4.93
N LEU A 130 3.67 -0.16 -4.44
CA LEU A 130 4.60 -1.26 -4.70
C LEU A 130 4.34 -1.86 -6.06
N THR A 131 5.38 -1.96 -6.88
CA THR A 131 5.28 -2.54 -8.22
C THR A 131 6.06 -3.84 -8.32
N LEU A 132 5.58 -4.74 -9.18
CA LEU A 132 6.12 -6.07 -9.40
C LEU A 132 5.99 -6.45 -10.88
N ASP A 133 6.91 -7.27 -11.36
CA ASP A 133 6.83 -7.82 -12.70
C ASP A 133 5.72 -8.88 -12.84
N PHE A 134 5.29 -9.10 -14.09
CA PHE A 134 4.22 -10.06 -14.43
C PHE A 134 4.48 -11.48 -13.89
N LYS A 135 5.70 -12.02 -14.05
CA LYS A 135 6.00 -13.40 -13.68
C LYS A 135 5.90 -13.56 -12.17
N THR A 136 6.41 -12.58 -11.43
CA THR A 136 6.31 -12.56 -9.97
C THR A 136 4.85 -12.42 -9.52
N CYS A 137 4.06 -11.53 -10.13
CA CYS A 137 2.64 -11.40 -9.85
C CYS A 137 1.87 -12.70 -10.09
N ARG A 138 2.09 -13.34 -11.24
CA ARG A 138 1.45 -14.61 -11.61
C ARG A 138 1.77 -15.71 -10.61
N ARG A 139 3.06 -15.97 -10.39
CA ARG A 139 3.52 -17.00 -9.45
C ARG A 139 2.93 -16.79 -8.05
N ARG A 140 2.88 -15.53 -7.58
CA ARG A 140 2.33 -15.21 -6.26
C ARG A 140 0.81 -15.38 -6.20
N ARG A 141 0.08 -15.03 -7.25
CA ARG A 141 -1.38 -15.23 -7.31
C ARG A 141 -1.72 -16.71 -7.32
N GLU A 142 -1.06 -17.48 -8.18
CA GLU A 142 -1.29 -18.93 -8.31
C GLU A 142 -0.92 -19.70 -7.02
N ALA A 143 0.06 -19.22 -6.25
CA ALA A 143 0.45 -19.83 -4.98
C ALA A 143 -0.52 -19.53 -3.82
N ARG A 144 -1.44 -18.58 -3.97
CA ARG A 144 -2.40 -18.23 -2.90
C ARG A 144 -3.56 -19.21 -2.89
N MET A 145 -3.66 -19.96 -1.79
CA MET A 145 -4.69 -20.97 -1.57
C MET A 145 -5.82 -20.51 -0.64
N ASP A 146 -5.74 -19.29 -0.11
CA ASP A 146 -6.60 -18.76 0.96
C ASP A 146 -7.72 -17.84 0.46
N TYR A 147 -7.94 -17.76 -0.85
CA TYR A 147 -9.09 -17.05 -1.40
C TYR A 147 -10.39 -17.72 -0.98
N VAL A 148 -11.34 -16.91 -0.47
CA VAL A 148 -12.70 -17.41 -0.17
C VAL A 148 -13.36 -17.99 -1.42
N LEU A 149 -13.11 -17.34 -2.57
CA LEU A 149 -13.48 -17.83 -3.88
C LEU A 149 -12.20 -18.00 -4.71
N PRO A 150 -11.80 -19.23 -5.06
CA PRO A 150 -10.60 -19.44 -5.86
C PRO A 150 -10.76 -18.81 -7.25
N ASP A 151 -9.65 -18.31 -7.79
CA ASP A 151 -9.62 -17.79 -9.15
C ASP A 151 -10.09 -18.87 -10.15
N THR A 152 -11.05 -18.52 -11.01
CA THR A 152 -11.49 -19.42 -12.07
C THR A 152 -10.48 -19.45 -13.23
N PRO A 153 -10.50 -20.49 -14.08
CA PRO A 153 -9.54 -20.58 -15.19
C PRO A 153 -9.55 -19.34 -16.09
N GLY A 154 -8.36 -18.80 -16.35
CA GLY A 154 -8.17 -17.58 -17.15
C GLY A 154 -8.48 -16.26 -16.43
N TYR A 155 -8.88 -16.28 -15.16
CA TYR A 155 -9.17 -15.06 -14.39
C TYR A 155 -7.97 -14.11 -14.31
N PHE A 156 -6.78 -14.64 -14.00
CA PHE A 156 -5.57 -13.84 -13.87
C PHE A 156 -5.25 -13.08 -15.16
N GLU A 157 -5.22 -13.76 -16.29
CA GLU A 157 -4.85 -13.19 -17.59
C GLU A 157 -5.92 -12.24 -18.15
N ASN A 158 -7.20 -12.56 -17.96
CA ASN A 158 -8.29 -11.84 -18.60
C ASN A 158 -8.92 -10.75 -17.73
N VAL A 159 -8.74 -10.80 -16.41
CA VAL A 159 -9.36 -9.85 -15.47
C VAL A 159 -8.31 -9.19 -14.59
N ALA A 160 -7.62 -9.98 -13.76
CA ALA A 160 -6.91 -9.42 -12.63
C ALA A 160 -5.62 -8.67 -13.01
N PHE A 161 -4.80 -9.24 -13.93
CA PHE A 161 -3.60 -8.55 -14.41
C PHE A 161 -3.92 -7.33 -15.30
N PRO A 162 -4.88 -7.39 -16.23
CA PRO A 162 -5.35 -6.19 -16.93
C PRO A 162 -5.83 -5.09 -15.98
N ALA A 163 -6.61 -5.42 -14.96
CA ALA A 163 -7.05 -4.46 -13.95
C ALA A 163 -5.88 -3.82 -13.20
N TYR A 164 -4.92 -4.65 -12.74
CA TYR A 164 -3.68 -4.16 -12.14
C TYR A 164 -2.94 -3.15 -13.00
N LEU A 165 -2.77 -3.44 -14.30
CA LEU A 165 -2.07 -2.52 -15.22
C LEU A 165 -2.80 -1.18 -15.34
N ARG A 166 -4.15 -1.19 -15.41
CA ARG A 166 -4.95 0.04 -15.44
C ARG A 166 -4.79 0.83 -14.14
N HIS A 167 -4.89 0.20 -12.97
CA HIS A 167 -4.71 0.88 -11.69
C HIS A 167 -3.30 1.46 -11.54
N LEU A 168 -2.27 0.74 -11.99
CA LEU A 168 -0.90 1.23 -11.99
C LEU A 168 -0.74 2.45 -12.90
N GLU A 169 -1.36 2.44 -14.08
CA GLU A 169 -1.35 3.59 -14.97
C GLU A 169 -2.10 4.78 -14.37
N ASN A 170 -3.26 4.55 -13.75
CA ASN A 170 -4.05 5.58 -13.07
C ASN A 170 -3.26 6.21 -11.91
N ALA A 171 -2.63 5.39 -11.07
CA ALA A 171 -1.74 5.86 -10.00
C ALA A 171 -0.60 6.73 -10.57
N ARG A 172 0.05 6.29 -11.66
CA ARG A 172 1.13 7.05 -12.33
C ARG A 172 0.65 8.36 -12.94
N LYS A 173 -0.60 8.42 -13.43
CA LYS A 173 -1.20 9.68 -13.91
C LYS A 173 -1.43 10.63 -12.74
N ARG A 174 -2.00 10.13 -11.64
CA ARG A 174 -2.28 10.92 -10.43
C ARG A 174 -1.01 11.47 -9.78
N SER A 175 0.06 10.68 -9.71
CA SER A 175 1.33 11.10 -9.11
C SER A 175 2.03 12.25 -9.83
N ARG A 176 1.62 12.59 -11.07
CA ARG A 176 2.14 13.76 -11.79
C ARG A 176 1.70 15.07 -11.14
N THR A 177 0.58 15.05 -10.43
CA THR A 177 -0.02 16.23 -9.78
C THR A 177 -0.11 16.08 -8.27
N ASP A 178 0.03 14.86 -7.75
CA ASP A 178 -0.05 14.56 -6.32
C ASP A 178 1.29 14.01 -5.80
N PRO A 179 2.10 14.83 -5.10
CA PRO A 179 3.43 14.45 -4.65
C PRO A 179 3.40 13.40 -3.53
N LYS A 180 2.24 13.12 -2.93
CA LYS A 180 2.13 12.13 -1.87
C LYS A 180 2.18 10.69 -2.37
N ILE A 181 2.20 10.47 -3.70
CA ILE A 181 2.22 9.14 -4.31
C ILE A 181 3.64 8.81 -4.77
N THR A 182 4.29 7.90 -4.05
CA THR A 182 5.64 7.40 -4.37
C THR A 182 5.56 5.96 -4.88
N PHE A 183 6.39 5.60 -5.85
CA PHE A 183 6.46 4.24 -6.38
C PHE A 183 7.75 3.56 -5.93
N ILE A 184 7.63 2.29 -5.55
CA ILE A 184 8.76 1.45 -5.20
C ILE A 184 8.66 0.16 -6.00
N ASP A 185 9.67 -0.14 -6.81
CA ASP A 185 9.78 -1.41 -7.52
C ASP A 185 10.42 -2.45 -6.60
N VAL A 186 9.60 -3.35 -6.08
CA VAL A 186 10.04 -4.40 -5.16
C VAL A 186 10.46 -5.68 -5.88
N SER A 187 10.58 -5.62 -7.21
CA SER A 187 11.21 -6.68 -8.02
C SER A 187 12.73 -6.48 -8.16
N GLU A 188 13.26 -5.32 -7.77
CA GLU A 188 14.69 -5.05 -7.90
C GLU A 188 15.56 -5.93 -6.99
N PRO A 189 16.80 -6.28 -7.41
CA PRO A 189 17.68 -7.16 -6.64
C PRO A 189 17.97 -6.68 -5.21
N ARG A 190 17.97 -5.37 -4.97
CA ARG A 190 18.13 -4.80 -3.61
C ARG A 190 17.03 -5.23 -2.65
N PHE A 191 15.86 -5.59 -3.17
CA PHE A 191 14.76 -6.10 -2.37
C PHE A 191 14.83 -7.63 -2.15
N GLU A 192 15.82 -8.33 -2.69
CA GLU A 192 16.05 -9.77 -2.46
C GLU A 192 16.47 -10.05 -1.00
N ASN A 193 17.31 -9.19 -0.41
CA ASN A 193 17.78 -9.34 0.97
C ASN A 193 16.87 -8.62 1.98
N LYS A 194 15.99 -9.40 2.60
CA LYS A 194 14.90 -8.96 3.49
C LYS A 194 15.22 -7.86 4.50
N CYS A 195 16.32 -7.97 5.24
CA CYS A 195 16.64 -7.00 6.29
C CYS A 195 17.11 -5.67 5.70
N GLU A 196 17.88 -5.72 4.61
CA GLU A 196 18.34 -4.55 3.87
C GLU A 196 17.14 -3.90 3.14
N SER A 197 16.28 -4.71 2.52
CA SER A 197 15.04 -4.28 1.88
C SER A 197 14.15 -3.44 2.77
N ILE A 198 13.90 -3.86 4.02
CA ILE A 198 13.03 -3.14 4.96
C ILE A 198 13.68 -1.82 5.41
N GLN A 199 14.99 -1.83 5.63
CA GLN A 199 15.74 -0.63 5.99
C GLN A 199 15.76 0.41 4.85
N ASP A 200 15.96 -0.06 3.62
CA ASP A 200 15.91 0.77 2.41
C ASP A 200 14.49 1.28 2.15
N PHE A 201 13.49 0.41 2.27
CA PHE A 201 12.07 0.77 2.15
C PHE A 201 11.68 1.86 3.16
N ARG A 202 12.11 1.68 4.41
CA ARG A 202 11.96 2.69 5.47
C ARG A 202 12.70 3.98 5.13
N GLY A 203 13.93 3.89 4.65
CA GLY A 203 14.72 5.06 4.24
C GLY A 203 14.02 5.87 3.16
N GLN A 204 13.51 5.22 2.12
CA GLN A 204 12.79 5.90 1.03
C GLN A 204 11.50 6.57 1.53
N ILE A 205 10.73 5.90 2.38
CA ILE A 205 9.50 6.48 2.93
C ILE A 205 9.79 7.65 3.88
N LEU A 206 10.86 7.55 4.69
CA LEU A 206 11.14 8.54 5.74
C LEU A 206 11.99 9.74 5.29
N ASN A 207 12.82 9.58 4.25
CA ASN A 207 13.75 10.61 3.79
C ASN A 207 13.08 11.70 2.91
N ASP A 208 11.89 11.44 2.38
CA ASP A 208 11.09 12.42 1.61
C ASP A 208 10.37 13.45 2.51
N HIS A 209 10.58 13.41 3.83
CA HIS A 209 9.92 14.31 4.77
C HIS A 209 10.77 15.52 5.17
N ILE A 210 10.30 16.73 4.86
CA ILE A 210 10.64 17.90 5.67
C ILE A 210 10.02 17.70 7.05
N LYS A 211 10.87 17.58 8.07
CA LYS A 211 10.46 17.41 9.46
C LYS A 211 10.06 18.78 10.01
N LEU A 212 8.77 19.07 10.06
CA LEU A 212 8.25 20.18 10.86
C LEU A 212 8.04 19.65 12.28
N THR A 213 8.68 20.31 13.24
CA THR A 213 8.58 20.01 14.66
C THR A 213 8.06 21.25 15.38
N ASP A 214 7.21 21.04 16.39
CA ASP A 214 6.78 22.11 17.30
C ASP A 214 7.84 22.37 18.40
N LEU A 215 8.97 21.65 18.38
CA LEU A 215 10.11 21.96 19.22
C LEU A 215 10.61 23.36 18.87
N ARG A 216 10.65 24.23 19.89
CA ARG A 216 11.36 25.50 19.81
C ARG A 216 12.82 25.20 19.49
N ILE A 217 13.22 25.46 18.25
CA ILE A 217 14.62 25.31 17.87
C ILE A 217 15.40 26.39 18.61
N GLU A 218 16.33 25.99 19.48
CA GLU A 218 17.24 26.94 20.11
C GLU A 218 18.06 27.63 19.02
N VAL A 219 18.07 28.96 19.04
CA VAL A 219 18.75 29.78 18.02
C VAL A 219 20.23 29.40 17.90
N GLY A 220 20.87 28.98 19.00
CA GLY A 220 22.25 28.50 19.00
C GLY A 220 22.47 27.21 18.19
N LEU A 221 21.48 26.32 18.13
CA LEU A 221 21.53 25.10 17.33
C LEU A 221 21.39 25.42 15.84
N VAL A 222 20.55 26.39 15.48
CA VAL A 222 20.41 26.88 14.09
C VAL A 222 21.74 27.46 13.60
N ASP A 223 22.38 28.29 14.42
CA ASP A 223 23.65 28.92 14.08
C ASP A 223 24.78 27.89 13.87
N GLN A 224 24.78 26.80 14.65
CA GLN A 224 25.72 25.68 14.45
C GLN A 224 25.44 24.90 13.16
N LEU A 225 24.17 24.65 12.83
CA LEU A 225 23.77 23.93 11.62
C LEU A 225 24.13 24.74 10.36
N VAL A 226 23.82 26.03 10.33
CA VAL A 226 24.10 26.90 9.17
C VAL A 226 25.61 27.09 8.95
N ARG A 227 26.41 27.09 10.02
CA ARG A 227 27.87 27.17 9.94
C ARG A 227 28.53 25.83 9.64
N HIS A 228 27.79 24.72 9.62
CA HIS A 228 28.35 23.42 9.34
C HIS A 228 28.81 23.37 7.86
N PRO A 229 30.03 22.89 7.57
CA PRO A 229 30.58 22.90 6.21
C PRO A 229 29.74 22.15 5.17
N SER A 230 28.87 21.23 5.61
CA SER A 230 27.96 20.48 4.74
C SER A 230 26.73 21.26 4.30
N CYS A 231 26.44 22.42 4.87
CA CYS A 231 25.25 23.22 4.54
C CYS A 231 25.44 24.13 3.33
N GLY A 232 26.59 24.06 2.64
CA GLY A 232 26.81 24.72 1.35
C GLY A 232 26.85 26.26 1.40
N ALA A 233 26.73 26.86 2.58
CA ALA A 233 26.93 28.28 2.79
C ALA A 233 28.43 28.57 2.87
N MET A 234 29.03 28.84 1.71
CA MET A 234 30.20 29.72 1.59
C MET A 234 29.76 31.04 0.96
#